data_AF-A0A7C1B2E1-F1
#
_entry.id   AF-A0A7C1B2E1-F1
#
_cell.length_a   1.000
_cell.length_b   1.000
_cell.length_c   1.000
_cell.angle_alpha   90.00
_cell.angle_beta   90.00
_cell.angle_gamma   90.00
#
_symmetry.space_group_name_H-M   'P 1'
#
loop_
_entity.id
_entity.type
_entity.pdbx_description
1 polymer ?
#
loop_
_entity_poly.entity_id
_entity_poly.type
_entity_poly.pdbx_seq_one_letter_code
_entity_poly.pdbx_strand_id
1 'polypeptide(L)'
;YDNLTYKQVKQCLQEFIYNCAVPTRVGFQTPFTNVTLDLKVPPHLKNEPVIIGGKPQKETYGDFQEEMDIFNKAFYEVMCEGDAKGRVFSVDGDSLCPVINSQKVKLVKIGEFIDEWMKKEAPFYIKENNCEVLDVRKWNLKCLGMKDGRLRWEKINFLVRHPVDSLLKISTVGGFSIKVTPSHSVLVLKGGEITHFAASFLKEGDYLVAPKFIPHPSKPFKSFISLAEEFLKKGKAEGIYVSEGRKRIALKALALGIEKQDFSKAKLNLAGSKIKISNKLSLDENLMEFLGWYCAEGSAEKSEKYGGISLGFNLKKEKEVAVYVANLIRKIWPEVPVSLRKIQIRNLIEIRVHSKLIRRIITEIFEIGNKENKKVPSIVFEAPCQLKKAFLKGYFKGDAWISKKGIFATSISKDLIYGISTLLKQLNIFHTLTEYQVQGRPRWRINIFNNNLNLFSKDSHTISKIPIKESGLEKVVEEILKREPYFYDALKRKYKNSKERILRKFGIDPKNESTSWEKVTKLLSYAQKLNIDLPPALKEIKKNNLLFLKIKEIKKTSPS
;
A
#
# COMPACT_ATOMS: atom_id res chain seq x y z
N TYR A 1 27.35 -29.71 35.92
CA TYR A 1 26.95 -29.01 37.16
C TYR A 1 25.52 -29.29 37.55
N ASP A 2 24.53 -28.95 36.73
CA ASP A 2 23.11 -29.15 37.08
C ASP A 2 22.59 -30.55 36.70
N ASN A 3 23.40 -31.37 36.02
CA ASN A 3 23.14 -32.74 35.57
C ASN A 3 21.80 -32.91 34.82
N LEU A 4 21.39 -31.89 34.06
CA LEU A 4 20.20 -31.93 33.23
C LEU A 4 20.43 -32.79 31.99
N THR A 5 19.45 -33.66 31.69
CA THR A 5 19.44 -34.41 30.42
C THR A 5 19.06 -33.51 29.25
N TYR A 6 19.47 -33.85 28.02
CA TYR A 6 19.10 -33.08 26.82
C TYR A 6 17.59 -32.81 26.69
N LYS A 7 16.76 -33.81 27.02
CA LYS A 7 15.29 -33.66 26.97
C LYS A 7 14.79 -32.60 27.95
N GLN A 8 15.38 -32.54 29.15
CA GLN A 8 15.05 -31.51 30.13
C GLN A 8 15.55 -30.14 29.66
N VAL A 9 16.75 -30.05 29.08
CA VAL A 9 17.27 -28.80 28.50
C VAL A 9 16.35 -28.29 27.38
N LYS A 10 15.92 -29.16 26.45
CA LYS A 10 15.00 -28.79 25.36
C LYS A 10 13.63 -28.36 25.89
N GLN A 11 13.08 -29.05 26.88
CA GLN A 11 11.82 -28.67 27.52
C GLN A 11 11.92 -27.29 28.18
N CYS A 12 12.98 -27.02 28.92
CA CYS A 12 13.21 -25.71 29.53
C CYS A 12 13.37 -24.59 28.48
N LEU A 13 14.02 -24.88 27.35
CA LEU A 13 14.14 -23.93 26.24
C LEU A 13 12.82 -23.70 25.52
N GLN A 14 12.00 -24.74 25.35
CA GLN A 14 10.64 -24.62 24.82
C GLN A 14 9.77 -23.78 25.74
N GLU A 15 9.84 -24.01 27.05
CA GLU A 15 9.16 -23.18 28.05
C GLU A 15 9.69 -21.76 28.05
N PHE A 16 11.01 -21.54 27.90
CA PHE A 16 11.59 -20.21 27.78
C PHE A 16 11.06 -19.48 26.54
N ILE A 17 11.09 -20.12 25.36
CA ILE A 17 10.56 -19.55 24.12
C ILE A 17 9.06 -19.33 24.22
N TYR A 18 8.31 -20.27 24.77
CA TYR A 18 6.87 -20.15 24.96
C TYR A 18 6.55 -19.06 25.99
N ASN A 19 7.29 -18.92 27.08
CA ASN A 19 7.09 -17.88 28.08
C ASN A 19 7.54 -16.50 27.62
N CYS A 20 8.63 -16.42 26.85
CA CYS A 20 8.95 -15.25 26.04
C CYS A 20 7.84 -14.99 25.03
N ALA A 21 7.17 -16.04 24.55
CA ALA A 21 6.03 -15.95 23.65
C ALA A 21 4.68 -15.66 24.36
N VAL A 22 4.63 -15.81 25.69
CA VAL A 22 3.44 -15.67 26.52
C VAL A 22 3.40 -14.24 27.04
N PRO A 23 2.34 -13.49 26.77
CA PRO A 23 2.48 -12.06 26.91
C PRO A 23 1.95 -11.60 28.28
N THR A 24 2.85 -11.54 29.26
CA THR A 24 2.51 -11.11 30.63
C THR A 24 2.60 -9.58 30.84
N ARG A 25 2.59 -8.78 29.76
CA ARG A 25 2.49 -7.30 29.80
C ARG A 25 1.54 -6.77 28.72
N VAL A 26 1.00 -5.58 28.97
CA VAL A 26 0.02 -4.87 28.13
C VAL A 26 0.54 -4.73 26.68
N GLY A 27 -0.29 -5.09 25.71
CA GLY A 27 0.09 -5.19 24.28
C GLY A 27 0.38 -6.60 23.79
N PHE A 28 0.27 -7.60 24.66
CA PHE A 28 0.51 -9.01 24.38
C PHE A 28 1.73 -9.26 23.45
N GLN A 29 2.79 -8.46 23.64
CA GLN A 29 4.04 -8.65 22.93
C GLN A 29 4.93 -9.62 23.70
N THR A 30 5.46 -10.55 22.93
CA THR A 30 6.69 -11.25 23.23
C THR A 30 7.80 -10.21 23.11
N PRO A 31 8.71 -10.00 24.09
CA PRO A 31 9.80 -9.06 23.93
C PRO A 31 10.51 -9.28 22.59
N PHE A 32 10.88 -8.21 21.87
CA PHE A 32 11.78 -8.34 20.73
C PHE A 32 13.11 -8.85 21.28
N THR A 33 13.25 -10.18 21.25
CA THR A 33 14.32 -10.87 21.94
C THR A 33 15.27 -11.35 20.88
N ASN A 34 16.41 -10.68 20.80
CA ASN A 34 17.53 -11.17 20.01
C ASN A 34 18.36 -12.07 20.92
N VAL A 35 18.23 -13.39 20.75
CA VAL A 35 19.13 -14.36 21.40
C VAL A 35 20.30 -14.57 20.44
N THR A 36 21.48 -14.10 20.83
CA THR A 36 22.73 -14.38 20.12
C THR A 36 23.47 -15.46 20.90
N LEU A 37 23.77 -16.56 20.23
CA LEU A 37 24.46 -17.68 20.84
C LEU A 37 25.80 -17.87 20.14
N ASP A 38 26.87 -17.91 20.92
CA ASP A 38 28.17 -18.29 20.41
C ASP A 38 28.22 -19.80 20.23
N LEU A 39 28.65 -20.25 19.05
CA LEU A 39 28.79 -21.68 18.75
C LEU A 39 30.02 -22.30 19.40
N LYS A 40 31.00 -21.47 19.76
CA LYS A 40 32.18 -21.88 20.51
C LYS A 40 32.49 -20.88 21.59
N VAL A 41 33.10 -21.34 22.68
CA VAL A 41 33.54 -20.47 23.77
C VAL A 41 34.43 -19.35 23.20
N PRO A 42 34.08 -18.07 23.40
CA PRO A 42 34.88 -16.96 22.90
C PRO A 42 36.32 -16.98 23.46
N PRO A 43 37.35 -16.72 22.64
CA PRO A 43 38.74 -16.85 23.06
C PRO A 43 39.11 -16.02 24.31
N HIS A 44 38.47 -14.86 24.47
CA HIS A 44 38.71 -13.94 25.58
C HIS A 44 38.04 -14.37 26.90
N LEU A 45 37.09 -15.30 26.87
CA LEU A 45 36.46 -15.87 28.07
C LEU A 45 36.98 -17.27 28.39
N LYS A 46 37.64 -17.92 27.43
CA LYS A 46 38.02 -19.33 27.50
C LYS A 46 38.74 -19.72 28.80
N ASN A 47 39.65 -18.88 29.30
CA ASN A 47 40.44 -19.17 30.49
C ASN A 47 39.89 -18.50 31.76
N GLU A 48 38.76 -17.79 31.66
CA GLU A 48 38.13 -17.16 32.82
C GLU A 48 37.35 -18.21 33.62
N PRO A 49 37.38 -18.15 34.96
CA PRO A 49 36.61 -19.06 35.80
C PRO A 49 35.11 -18.84 35.59
N VAL A 50 34.34 -19.93 35.50
CA VAL A 50 32.88 -19.82 35.38
C VAL A 50 32.27 -19.27 36.67
N ILE A 51 31.25 -18.42 36.54
CA ILE A 51 30.55 -17.85 37.69
C ILE A 51 29.22 -18.56 37.88
N ILE A 52 29.06 -19.23 39.03
CA ILE A 52 27.82 -19.91 39.41
C ILE A 52 27.35 -19.33 40.74
N GLY A 53 26.09 -18.87 40.80
CA GLY A 53 25.52 -18.25 42.01
C GLY A 53 26.28 -17.00 42.48
N GLY A 54 26.95 -16.30 41.56
CA GLY A 54 27.79 -15.13 41.86
C GLY A 54 29.18 -15.46 42.40
N LYS A 55 29.58 -16.74 42.45
CA LYS A 55 30.90 -17.18 42.92
C LYS A 55 31.72 -17.76 41.76
N PRO A 56 32.99 -17.34 41.59
CA PRO A 56 33.92 -17.98 40.66
C PRO A 56 34.13 -19.44 41.07
N GLN A 57 34.14 -20.33 40.08
CA GLN A 57 34.45 -21.75 40.26
C GLN A 57 35.88 -22.04 39.85
N LYS A 58 36.30 -23.30 40.01
CA LYS A 58 37.65 -23.74 39.64
C LYS A 58 37.78 -23.95 38.12
N GLU A 59 36.71 -24.40 37.48
CA GLU A 59 36.61 -24.68 36.05
C GLU A 59 36.44 -23.38 35.27
N THR A 60 36.88 -23.41 34.02
CA THR A 60 36.89 -22.25 33.13
C THR A 60 35.81 -22.37 32.08
N TYR A 61 35.39 -21.27 31.45
CA TYR A 61 34.39 -21.33 30.37
C TYR A 61 34.81 -22.24 29.22
N GLY A 62 36.12 -22.40 28.99
CA GLY A 62 36.68 -23.31 27.99
C GLY A 62 36.33 -24.78 28.19
N ASP A 63 35.97 -25.17 29.41
CA ASP A 63 35.65 -26.56 29.78
C ASP A 63 34.18 -26.94 29.47
N PHE A 64 33.34 -25.99 29.04
CA PHE A 64 31.87 -26.16 28.90
C PHE A 64 31.35 -26.17 27.45
N GLN A 65 32.19 -26.55 26.49
CA GLN A 65 31.80 -26.56 25.07
C GLN A 65 30.68 -27.57 24.78
N GLU A 66 30.68 -28.72 25.45
CA GLU A 66 29.66 -29.76 25.28
C GLU A 66 28.28 -29.28 25.73
N GLU A 67 28.20 -28.58 26.87
CA GLU A 67 26.97 -27.98 27.37
C GLU A 67 26.47 -26.84 26.45
N MET A 68 27.38 -26.04 25.89
CA MET A 68 27.02 -25.02 24.90
C MET A 68 26.41 -25.64 23.63
N ASP A 69 26.99 -26.74 23.14
CA ASP A 69 26.50 -27.43 21.95
C ASP A 69 25.12 -28.06 22.20
N ILE A 70 24.92 -28.66 23.37
CA ILE A 70 23.61 -29.18 23.82
C ILE A 70 22.56 -28.07 23.83
N PHE A 71 22.88 -26.90 24.38
CA PHE A 71 21.96 -25.76 24.44
C PHE A 71 21.64 -25.18 23.06
N ASN A 72 22.65 -24.96 22.23
CA ASN A 72 22.52 -24.41 20.88
C ASN A 72 21.64 -25.31 19.99
N LYS A 73 21.86 -26.63 20.05
CA LYS A 73 21.08 -27.61 19.31
C LYS A 73 19.61 -27.61 19.73
N ALA A 74 19.35 -27.64 21.05
CA ALA A 74 18.00 -27.65 21.58
C ALA A 74 17.22 -26.36 21.23
N PHE A 75 17.88 -25.20 21.25
CA PHE A 75 17.27 -23.92 20.87
C PHE A 75 16.88 -23.87 19.38
N TYR A 76 17.77 -24.34 18.50
CA TYR A 76 17.52 -24.35 17.06
C TYR A 76 16.33 -25.25 16.70
N GLU A 77 16.26 -26.45 17.29
CA GLU A 77 15.15 -27.38 17.05
C GLU A 77 13.79 -26.76 17.43
N VAL A 78 13.68 -26.11 18.60
CA VAL A 78 12.43 -25.47 19.07
C VAL A 78 11.98 -24.35 18.13
N MET A 79 12.90 -23.53 17.63
CA MET A 79 12.57 -22.41 16.73
C MET A 79 12.13 -22.87 15.34
N CYS A 80 12.68 -23.99 14.85
CA CYS A 80 12.30 -24.59 13.57
C CYS A 80 10.91 -25.25 13.60
N GLU A 81 10.48 -25.77 14.76
CA GLU A 81 9.21 -26.49 14.91
C GLU A 81 7.95 -25.56 14.86
N GLY A 82 8.06 -24.26 15.16
CA GLY A 82 7.01 -23.25 14.91
C GLY A 82 5.83 -23.17 15.91
N ASP A 83 4.69 -22.55 15.53
CA ASP A 83 3.46 -22.57 16.36
C ASP A 83 2.84 -23.98 16.41
N ALA A 84 1.80 -24.20 17.22
CA ALA A 84 1.16 -25.51 17.35
C ALA A 84 0.66 -26.15 16.03
N LYS A 85 0.71 -25.43 14.91
CA LYS A 85 0.42 -25.92 13.55
C LYS A 85 1.48 -25.51 12.50
N GLY A 86 2.62 -24.95 12.87
CA GLY A 86 3.76 -24.63 11.99
C GLY A 86 3.58 -23.52 10.93
N ARG A 87 2.51 -22.69 10.94
CA ARG A 87 2.16 -21.83 9.77
C ARG A 87 2.64 -20.38 9.81
N VAL A 88 2.97 -19.82 8.63
CA VAL A 88 3.26 -18.38 8.38
C VAL A 88 2.01 -17.59 7.93
N PHE A 89 1.93 -16.29 8.27
CA PHE A 89 0.78 -15.43 7.95
C PHE A 89 0.74 -14.98 6.46
N SER A 90 -0.37 -15.19 5.74
CA SER A 90 -0.47 -14.98 4.27
C SER A 90 -1.74 -14.28 3.77
N VAL A 91 -1.70 -13.82 2.51
CA VAL A 91 -2.78 -13.12 1.80
C VAL A 91 -3.04 -13.76 0.44
N ASP A 92 -4.19 -13.45 -0.17
CA ASP A 92 -4.59 -13.93 -1.50
C ASP A 92 -3.63 -13.45 -2.61
N GLY A 93 -3.33 -14.29 -3.60
CA GLY A 93 -2.39 -13.96 -4.69
C GLY A 93 -2.84 -12.77 -5.54
N ASP A 94 -4.15 -12.61 -5.70
CA ASP A 94 -4.78 -11.49 -6.42
C ASP A 94 -4.79 -10.15 -5.65
N SER A 95 -4.22 -10.12 -4.45
CA SER A 95 -4.07 -8.91 -3.64
C SER A 95 -3.07 -7.96 -4.28
N LEU A 96 -3.43 -6.69 -4.38
CA LEU A 96 -2.56 -5.64 -4.90
C LEU A 96 -1.68 -5.04 -3.79
N CYS A 97 -0.38 -4.95 -4.04
CA CYS A 97 0.61 -4.43 -3.10
C CYS A 97 1.52 -3.40 -3.77
N PRO A 98 1.72 -2.21 -3.19
CA PRO A 98 2.78 -1.30 -3.59
C PRO A 98 4.15 -1.87 -3.21
N VAL A 99 5.02 -2.02 -4.21
CA VAL A 99 6.41 -2.47 -4.04
C VAL A 99 7.37 -1.47 -4.68
N ILE A 100 8.57 -1.36 -4.14
CA ILE A 100 9.70 -0.72 -4.81
C ILE A 100 10.60 -1.81 -5.36
N ASN A 101 10.83 -1.76 -6.68
CA ASN A 101 11.79 -2.60 -7.37
C ASN A 101 12.69 -1.70 -8.24
N SER A 102 14.01 -1.87 -8.14
CA SER A 102 14.99 -1.03 -8.84
C SER A 102 14.71 0.47 -8.69
N GLN A 103 14.33 0.88 -7.47
CA GLN A 103 13.97 2.26 -7.12
C GLN A 103 12.72 2.84 -7.81
N LYS A 104 11.91 2.02 -8.48
CA LYS A 104 10.61 2.44 -9.04
C LYS A 104 9.46 1.87 -8.21
N VAL A 105 8.44 2.68 -7.93
CA VAL A 105 7.22 2.25 -7.24
C VAL A 105 6.29 1.59 -8.25
N LYS A 106 5.87 0.36 -7.97
CA LYS A 106 4.88 -0.37 -8.76
C LYS A 106 3.77 -0.87 -7.86
N LEU A 107 2.55 -0.87 -8.37
CA LEU A 107 1.44 -1.62 -7.80
C LEU A 107 1.40 -2.96 -8.53
N VAL A 108 1.57 -4.05 -7.79
CA VAL A 108 1.65 -5.42 -8.35
C VAL A 108 0.63 -6.33 -7.69
N LYS A 109 0.17 -7.36 -8.39
CA LYS A 109 -0.48 -8.49 -7.73
C LYS A 109 0.60 -9.34 -7.06
N ILE A 110 0.38 -9.73 -5.81
CA ILE A 110 1.40 -10.41 -5.01
C ILE A 110 1.76 -11.76 -5.64
N GLY A 111 0.78 -12.54 -6.09
CA GLY A 111 1.00 -13.84 -6.72
C GLY A 111 1.87 -13.73 -7.97
N GLU A 112 1.45 -12.90 -8.94
CA GLU A 112 2.22 -12.64 -10.16
C GLU A 112 3.64 -12.14 -9.87
N PHE A 113 3.79 -11.24 -8.89
CA PHE A 113 5.10 -10.75 -8.48
C PHE A 113 5.99 -11.86 -7.91
N ILE A 114 5.47 -12.69 -7.00
CA ILE A 114 6.21 -13.80 -6.42
C ILE A 114 6.60 -14.81 -7.50
N ASP A 115 5.67 -15.16 -8.38
CA ASP A 115 5.92 -16.09 -9.49
C ASP A 115 7.00 -15.58 -10.45
N GLU A 116 7.02 -14.29 -10.77
CA GLU A 116 8.06 -13.68 -11.61
C GLU A 116 9.45 -13.79 -10.98
N TRP A 117 9.56 -13.70 -9.65
CA TRP A 117 10.84 -13.83 -8.94
C TRP A 117 11.26 -15.28 -8.77
N MET A 118 10.33 -16.18 -8.45
CA MET A 118 10.60 -17.61 -8.36
C MET A 118 10.96 -18.25 -9.71
N LYS A 119 10.57 -17.63 -10.83
CA LYS A 119 11.05 -18.00 -12.17
C LYS A 119 12.50 -17.57 -12.46
N LYS A 120 12.95 -16.49 -11.84
CA LYS A 120 14.34 -15.99 -12.00
C LYS A 120 15.32 -16.79 -11.17
N GLU A 121 14.87 -17.27 -10.01
CA GLU A 121 15.67 -18.06 -9.09
C GLU A 121 14.78 -19.04 -8.35
N ALA A 122 15.20 -20.31 -8.33
CA ALA A 122 14.42 -21.38 -7.74
C ALA A 122 14.23 -21.15 -6.22
N PRO A 123 13.00 -21.26 -5.71
CA PRO A 123 12.76 -21.19 -4.27
C PRO A 123 13.24 -22.46 -3.56
N PHE A 124 13.47 -22.36 -2.25
CA PHE A 124 13.60 -23.53 -1.39
C PHE A 124 12.21 -23.98 -0.93
N TYR A 125 12.02 -25.29 -0.83
CA TYR A 125 10.76 -25.89 -0.37
C TYR A 125 10.92 -26.39 1.07
N ILE A 126 10.06 -25.90 1.96
CA ILE A 126 9.93 -26.37 3.34
C ILE A 126 8.80 -27.41 3.36
N LYS A 127 9.16 -28.69 3.48
CA LYS A 127 8.20 -29.81 3.42
C LYS A 127 7.20 -29.77 4.57
N GLU A 128 7.67 -29.42 5.75
CA GLU A 128 6.93 -29.41 7.02
C GLU A 128 5.72 -28.46 6.95
N ASN A 129 5.87 -27.36 6.21
CA ASN A 129 4.88 -26.29 6.09
C ASN A 129 4.23 -26.22 4.71
N ASN A 130 4.55 -27.17 3.83
CA ASN A 130 4.14 -27.20 2.44
C ASN A 130 4.29 -25.82 1.76
N CYS A 131 5.44 -25.17 1.92
CA CYS A 131 5.65 -23.81 1.43
C CYS A 131 6.95 -23.64 0.65
N GLU A 132 6.89 -22.78 -0.35
CA GLU A 132 8.03 -22.36 -1.16
C GLU A 132 8.47 -20.98 -0.71
N VAL A 133 9.77 -20.81 -0.52
CA VAL A 133 10.34 -19.56 -0.04
C VAL A 133 11.52 -19.18 -0.92
N LEU A 134 11.57 -17.92 -1.30
CA LEU A 134 12.69 -17.35 -2.04
C LEU A 134 13.34 -16.26 -1.19
N ASP A 135 14.62 -16.43 -0.87
CA ASP A 135 15.42 -15.40 -0.24
C ASP A 135 15.73 -14.29 -1.24
N VAL A 136 15.19 -13.11 -0.99
CA VAL A 136 15.35 -11.94 -1.84
C VAL A 136 16.26 -10.85 -1.27
N ARG A 137 17.00 -11.13 -0.19
CA ARG A 137 17.84 -10.13 0.49
C ARG A 137 18.90 -9.48 -0.40
N LYS A 138 19.37 -10.20 -1.43
CA LYS A 138 20.33 -9.66 -2.41
C LYS A 138 19.71 -8.65 -3.38
N TRP A 139 18.39 -8.68 -3.57
CA TRP A 139 17.67 -7.67 -4.33
C TRP A 139 17.16 -6.57 -3.39
N ASN A 140 17.24 -5.32 -3.84
CA ASN A 140 16.77 -4.16 -3.06
C ASN A 140 15.25 -3.97 -3.21
N LEU A 141 14.49 -5.03 -2.95
CA LEU A 141 13.03 -5.01 -2.99
C LEU A 141 12.49 -4.44 -1.70
N LYS A 142 11.47 -3.59 -1.80
CA LYS A 142 10.79 -3.03 -0.62
C LYS A 142 9.28 -3.12 -0.76
N CYS A 143 8.59 -3.30 0.35
CA CYS A 143 7.14 -3.15 0.45
C CYS A 143 6.79 -2.12 1.54
N LEU A 144 5.51 -1.82 1.67
CA LEU A 144 5.02 -0.99 2.77
C LEU A 144 4.92 -1.86 4.04
N GLY A 145 5.77 -1.57 5.01
CA GLY A 145 5.65 -2.06 6.38
C GLY A 145 5.07 -0.99 7.30
N MET A 146 4.53 -1.40 8.45
CA MET A 146 4.07 -0.48 9.47
C MET A 146 5.01 -0.54 10.69
N LYS A 147 5.54 0.60 11.11
CA LYS A 147 6.38 0.74 12.30
C LYS A 147 5.96 1.98 13.08
N ASP A 148 5.70 1.81 14.37
CA ASP A 148 5.20 2.86 15.27
C ASP A 148 3.93 3.53 14.72
N GLY A 149 2.98 2.76 14.17
CA GLY A 149 1.73 3.28 13.58
C GLY A 149 1.91 4.10 12.29
N ARG A 150 3.09 4.10 11.68
CA ARG A 150 3.38 4.79 10.40
C ARG A 150 3.82 3.80 9.34
N LEU A 151 3.38 4.04 8.10
CA LEU A 151 3.91 3.31 6.96
C LEU A 151 5.31 3.76 6.61
N ARG A 152 6.18 2.78 6.33
CA ARG A 152 7.54 2.98 5.85
C ARG A 152 7.85 1.95 4.77
N TRP A 153 8.77 2.32 3.88
CA TRP A 153 9.29 1.40 2.88
C TRP A 153 10.33 0.49 3.52
N GLU A 154 9.97 -0.77 3.72
CA GLU A 154 10.79 -1.77 4.41
C GLU A 154 11.35 -2.78 3.42
N LYS A 155 12.58 -3.24 3.65
CA LYS A 155 13.24 -4.23 2.80
C LYS A 155 12.52 -5.57 2.90
N ILE A 156 12.27 -6.20 1.75
CA ILE A 156 11.73 -7.55 1.68
C ILE A 156 12.91 -8.52 1.80
N ASN A 157 12.84 -9.44 2.76
CA ASN A 157 13.85 -10.46 2.94
C ASN A 157 13.47 -11.76 2.22
N PHE A 158 12.20 -12.15 2.27
CA PHE A 158 11.71 -13.40 1.70
C PHE A 158 10.41 -13.19 0.94
N LEU A 159 10.23 -13.95 -0.13
CA LEU A 159 8.95 -14.14 -0.81
C LEU A 159 8.47 -15.56 -0.51
N VAL A 160 7.23 -15.70 -0.04
CA VAL A 160 6.68 -16.98 0.42
C VAL A 160 5.40 -17.31 -0.34
N ARG A 161 5.28 -18.55 -0.82
CA ARG A 161 4.09 -19.11 -1.47
C ARG A 161 3.69 -20.41 -0.78
N HIS A 162 2.40 -20.60 -0.52
CA HIS A 162 1.88 -21.86 0.03
C HIS A 162 0.41 -22.03 -0.34
N PRO A 163 -0.09 -23.27 -0.49
CA PRO A 163 -1.50 -23.55 -0.72
C PRO A 163 -2.31 -23.32 0.55
N VAL A 164 -3.56 -22.90 0.39
CA VAL A 164 -4.49 -22.63 1.49
C VAL A 164 -5.88 -23.14 1.13
N ASP A 165 -6.59 -23.78 2.07
CA ASP A 165 -7.89 -24.40 1.77
C ASP A 165 -9.04 -23.38 1.71
N SER A 166 -8.91 -22.27 2.43
CA SER A 166 -9.94 -21.24 2.48
C SER A 166 -9.40 -19.89 2.90
N LEU A 167 -10.11 -18.85 2.46
CA LEU A 167 -9.84 -17.46 2.80
C LEU A 167 -11.06 -16.83 3.49
N LEU A 168 -10.80 -15.76 4.23
CA LEU A 168 -11.80 -14.86 4.77
C LEU A 168 -11.77 -13.56 3.96
N LYS A 169 -12.88 -13.21 3.31
CA LYS A 169 -13.13 -11.89 2.74
C LYS A 169 -13.72 -10.99 3.82
N ILE A 170 -12.91 -10.04 4.30
CA ILE A 170 -13.33 -9.03 5.26
C ILE A 170 -13.76 -7.79 4.48
N SER A 171 -14.97 -7.31 4.68
CA SER A 171 -15.52 -6.11 4.05
C SER A 171 -15.85 -5.06 5.10
N THR A 172 -15.50 -3.80 4.84
CA THR A 172 -15.69 -2.69 5.78
C THR A 172 -16.87 -1.81 5.35
N VAL A 173 -17.40 -1.00 6.28
CA VAL A 173 -18.48 -0.02 5.97
C VAL A 173 -18.04 0.97 4.88
N GLY A 174 -16.73 1.21 4.74
CA GLY A 174 -16.15 2.02 3.68
C GLY A 174 -16.00 1.36 2.32
N GLY A 175 -16.45 0.13 2.18
CA GLY A 175 -16.33 -0.68 0.96
C GLY A 175 -14.95 -1.29 0.75
N PHE A 176 -13.91 -0.88 1.49
CA PHE A 176 -12.62 -1.56 1.44
C PHE A 176 -12.81 -3.01 1.85
N SER A 177 -12.22 -3.91 1.09
CA SER A 177 -12.22 -5.33 1.39
C SER A 177 -10.84 -5.94 1.16
N ILE A 178 -10.56 -7.03 1.87
CA ILE A 178 -9.35 -7.81 1.75
C ILE A 178 -9.68 -9.29 1.91
N LYS A 179 -8.97 -10.15 1.17
CA LYS A 179 -9.02 -11.60 1.35
C LYS A 179 -7.73 -12.07 2.02
N VAL A 180 -7.87 -12.75 3.15
CA VAL A 180 -6.74 -13.20 3.97
C VAL A 180 -6.98 -14.62 4.47
N THR A 181 -5.94 -15.33 4.86
CA THR A 181 -6.11 -16.61 5.54
C THR A 181 -6.72 -16.42 6.94
N PRO A 182 -7.44 -17.42 7.49
CA PRO A 182 -7.99 -17.33 8.84
C PRO A 182 -6.94 -17.01 9.92
N SER A 183 -5.70 -17.48 9.75
CA SER A 183 -4.60 -17.19 10.67
C SER A 183 -4.02 -15.79 10.50
N HIS A 184 -4.22 -15.11 9.36
CA HIS A 184 -3.57 -13.83 9.06
C HIS A 184 -3.83 -12.78 10.15
N SER A 185 -2.75 -12.21 10.69
CA SER A 185 -2.83 -11.20 11.74
C SER A 185 -3.16 -9.82 11.18
N VAL A 186 -4.18 -9.17 11.75
CA VAL A 186 -4.58 -7.80 11.43
C VAL A 186 -4.62 -6.95 12.69
N LEU A 187 -4.51 -5.63 12.54
CA LEU A 187 -4.60 -4.69 13.65
C LEU A 187 -6.05 -4.30 13.94
N VAL A 188 -6.43 -4.35 15.20
CA VAL A 188 -7.77 -4.04 15.69
C VAL A 188 -7.68 -3.03 16.83
N LEU A 189 -8.53 -2.00 16.79
CA LEU A 189 -8.74 -1.10 17.90
C LEU A 189 -9.82 -1.71 18.81
N LYS A 190 -9.46 -2.04 20.05
CA LYS A 190 -10.38 -2.63 21.02
C LYS A 190 -10.06 -2.18 22.44
N GLY A 191 -11.08 -1.72 23.17
CA GLY A 191 -10.94 -1.43 24.61
C GLY A 191 -9.93 -0.34 25.02
N GLY A 192 -9.50 0.53 24.09
CA GLY A 192 -8.48 1.55 24.31
C GLY A 192 -7.06 1.14 23.89
N GLU A 193 -6.91 0.01 23.22
CA GLU A 193 -5.64 -0.52 22.73
C GLU A 193 -5.72 -0.89 21.25
N ILE A 194 -4.60 -0.74 20.55
CA ILE A 194 -4.42 -1.24 19.19
C ILE A 194 -3.64 -2.55 19.31
N THR A 195 -4.26 -3.67 18.93
CA THR A 195 -3.73 -5.02 19.14
C THR A 195 -3.86 -5.88 17.88
N HIS A 196 -3.19 -7.03 17.84
CA HIS A 196 -3.22 -7.96 16.72
C HIS A 196 -4.25 -9.07 16.95
N PHE A 197 -5.10 -9.31 15.96
CA PHE A 197 -6.08 -10.41 15.95
C PHE A 197 -5.83 -11.26 14.71
N ALA A 198 -5.87 -12.59 14.85
CA ALA A 198 -6.01 -13.45 13.68
C ALA A 198 -7.37 -13.16 13.02
N ALA A 199 -7.41 -13.21 11.69
CA ALA A 199 -8.62 -12.91 10.92
C ALA A 199 -9.83 -13.77 11.35
N SER A 200 -9.60 -14.99 11.84
CA SER A 200 -10.62 -15.89 12.39
C SER A 200 -11.31 -15.38 13.66
N PHE A 201 -10.67 -14.49 14.43
CA PHE A 201 -11.24 -13.94 15.67
C PHE A 201 -12.01 -12.63 15.45
N LEU A 202 -11.98 -12.08 14.24
CA LEU A 202 -12.69 -10.86 13.91
C LEU A 202 -14.19 -11.09 13.89
N LYS A 203 -14.94 -10.06 14.31
CA LYS A 203 -16.40 -10.03 14.27
C LYS A 203 -16.90 -8.79 13.55
N GLU A 204 -18.14 -8.86 13.07
CA GLU A 204 -18.82 -7.67 12.55
C GLU A 204 -18.88 -6.58 13.63
N GLY A 205 -18.62 -5.34 13.23
CA GLY A 205 -18.54 -4.19 14.14
C GLY A 205 -17.16 -3.93 14.74
N ASP A 206 -16.20 -4.87 14.71
CA ASP A 206 -14.81 -4.60 15.12
C ASP A 206 -14.18 -3.53 14.22
N TYR A 207 -13.19 -2.81 14.73
CA TYR A 207 -12.51 -1.72 14.01
C TYR A 207 -11.11 -2.13 13.59
N LEU A 208 -10.91 -2.36 12.30
CA LEU A 208 -9.56 -2.54 11.75
C LEU A 208 -8.81 -1.20 11.79
N VAL A 209 -7.53 -1.28 12.14
CA VAL A 209 -6.63 -0.13 12.12
C VAL A 209 -5.82 -0.18 10.83
N ALA A 210 -5.87 0.91 10.07
CA ALA A 210 -5.10 1.07 8.87
C ALA A 210 -4.39 2.44 8.87
N PRO A 211 -3.21 2.57 8.24
CA PRO A 211 -2.57 3.87 8.07
C PRO A 211 -3.38 4.77 7.10
N LYS A 212 -3.44 6.07 7.39
CA LYS A 212 -4.18 7.06 6.58
C LYS A 212 -3.49 7.42 5.27
N PHE A 213 -2.17 7.42 5.27
CA PHE A 213 -1.34 7.91 4.17
C PHE A 213 -0.27 6.89 3.78
N ILE A 214 -0.05 6.76 2.47
CA ILE A 214 1.04 5.98 1.91
C ILE A 214 2.23 6.91 1.65
N PRO A 215 3.42 6.66 2.23
CA PRO A 215 4.59 7.50 2.06
C PRO A 215 5.00 7.62 0.60
N HIS A 216 5.34 8.84 0.21
CA HIS A 216 5.99 9.07 -1.06
C HIS A 216 7.42 8.51 -1.02
N PRO A 217 7.91 7.87 -2.08
CA PRO A 217 9.34 7.57 -2.20
C PRO A 217 10.16 8.86 -2.02
N SER A 218 11.27 8.78 -1.29
CA SER A 218 12.13 9.92 -0.94
C SER A 218 13.01 10.43 -2.09
N LYS A 219 12.86 9.87 -3.31
CA LYS A 219 13.75 10.16 -4.44
C LYS A 219 13.32 11.43 -5.18
N PRO A 220 14.27 12.26 -5.68
CA PRO A 220 13.95 13.36 -6.57
C PRO A 220 13.20 12.87 -7.81
N PHE A 221 12.05 13.47 -8.10
CA PHE A 221 11.30 13.19 -9.30
C PHE A 221 11.99 13.81 -10.51
N LYS A 222 12.25 13.02 -11.55
CA LYS A 222 12.84 13.53 -12.79
C LYS A 222 11.83 14.41 -13.51
N SER A 223 12.27 15.52 -14.10
CA SER A 223 11.40 16.37 -14.92
C SER A 223 11.16 15.82 -16.34
N PHE A 224 11.89 14.78 -16.74
CA PHE A 224 11.75 14.13 -18.05
C PHE A 224 12.22 12.66 -18.01
N ILE A 225 11.86 11.90 -19.03
CA ILE A 225 12.42 10.57 -19.33
C ILE A 225 13.02 10.52 -20.73
N SER A 226 14.02 9.65 -20.94
CA SER A 226 14.42 9.23 -22.28
C SER A 226 13.56 8.04 -22.69
N LEU A 227 12.82 8.20 -23.78
CA LEU A 227 12.01 7.14 -24.36
C LEU A 227 12.89 5.98 -24.87
N ALA A 228 14.05 6.29 -25.48
CA ALA A 228 15.04 5.31 -25.93
C ALA A 228 15.49 4.39 -24.79
N GLU A 229 15.91 4.98 -23.67
CA GLU A 229 16.29 4.21 -22.48
C GLU A 229 15.13 3.35 -21.95
N GLU A 230 13.92 3.90 -21.85
CA GLU A 230 12.79 3.17 -21.30
C GLU A 230 12.37 2.01 -22.23
N PHE A 231 12.45 2.17 -23.55
CA PHE A 231 12.23 1.07 -24.50
C PHE A 231 13.27 -0.04 -24.35
N LEU A 232 14.55 0.30 -24.18
CA LEU A 232 15.61 -0.69 -23.98
C LEU A 232 15.49 -1.42 -22.64
N LYS A 233 15.28 -0.67 -21.55
CA LYS A 233 15.08 -1.24 -20.20
C LYS A 233 13.93 -2.25 -20.15
N LYS A 234 12.94 -2.10 -21.02
CA LYS A 234 11.78 -2.98 -21.12
C LYS A 234 11.92 -4.08 -22.18
N GLY A 235 13.04 -4.15 -22.91
CA GLY A 235 13.23 -5.09 -24.00
C GLY A 235 12.26 -4.85 -25.18
N LYS A 236 11.86 -3.59 -25.39
CA LYS A 236 10.87 -3.16 -26.39
C LYS A 236 11.47 -2.24 -27.45
N ALA A 237 12.77 -2.37 -27.74
CA ALA A 237 13.45 -1.55 -28.75
C ALA A 237 13.20 -1.97 -30.21
N GLU A 238 12.53 -3.10 -30.44
CA GLU A 238 12.32 -3.69 -31.77
C GLU A 238 11.70 -2.69 -32.76
N GLY A 239 12.33 -2.50 -33.93
CA GLY A 239 11.86 -1.60 -34.98
C GLY A 239 11.89 -0.10 -34.64
N ILE A 240 12.51 0.32 -33.53
CA ILE A 240 12.69 1.73 -33.15
C ILE A 240 14.07 2.20 -33.60
N TYR A 241 14.14 3.41 -34.13
CA TYR A 241 15.36 4.07 -34.55
C TYR A 241 15.55 5.38 -33.78
N VAL A 242 16.81 5.66 -33.46
CA VAL A 242 17.28 6.94 -32.92
C VAL A 242 17.96 7.69 -34.05
N SER A 243 17.63 8.97 -34.19
CA SER A 243 18.29 9.85 -35.16
C SER A 243 18.78 11.15 -34.51
N GLU A 244 20.05 11.47 -34.74
CA GLU A 244 20.67 12.74 -34.38
C GLU A 244 21.44 13.26 -35.60
N GLY A 245 21.04 14.42 -36.12
CA GLY A 245 21.52 14.92 -37.42
C GLY A 245 21.21 13.94 -38.57
N ARG A 246 22.24 13.57 -39.34
CA ARG A 246 22.12 12.62 -40.48
C ARG A 246 22.23 11.15 -40.07
N LYS A 247 22.71 10.86 -38.85
CA LYS A 247 22.89 9.48 -38.39
C LYS A 247 21.56 8.90 -37.92
N ARG A 248 21.24 7.69 -38.40
CA ARG A 248 20.07 6.91 -37.98
C ARG A 248 20.55 5.53 -37.55
N ILE A 249 20.26 5.18 -36.31
CA ILE A 249 20.75 3.95 -35.68
C ILE A 249 19.55 3.17 -35.14
N ALA A 250 19.55 1.85 -35.32
CA ALA A 250 18.55 1.00 -34.69
C ALA A 250 18.75 1.00 -33.17
N LEU A 251 17.69 1.28 -32.41
CA LEU A 251 17.78 1.42 -30.95
C LEU A 251 18.31 0.15 -30.29
N LYS A 252 17.93 -1.03 -30.79
CA LYS A 252 18.39 -2.34 -30.30
C LYS A 252 19.91 -2.50 -30.39
N ALA A 253 20.56 -1.90 -31.39
CA ALA A 253 22.02 -1.95 -31.54
C ALA A 253 22.75 -1.12 -30.46
N LEU A 254 22.04 -0.19 -29.80
CA LEU A 254 22.59 0.65 -28.74
C LEU A 254 22.44 0.04 -27.33
N ALA A 255 21.96 -1.20 -27.22
CA ALA A 255 21.78 -1.88 -25.93
C ALA A 255 23.10 -2.01 -25.15
N LEU A 256 24.23 -2.13 -25.85
CA LEU A 256 25.58 -2.20 -25.28
C LEU A 256 26.26 -0.82 -25.37
N GLY A 257 25.92 0.13 -24.49
CA GLY A 257 26.67 1.39 -24.38
C GLY A 257 25.87 2.70 -24.24
N ILE A 258 24.54 2.64 -24.12
CA ILE A 258 23.70 3.85 -24.05
C ILE A 258 24.01 4.76 -22.85
N GLU A 259 24.50 4.20 -21.74
CA GLU A 259 24.84 4.99 -20.55
C GLU A 259 26.01 5.97 -20.79
N LYS A 260 26.75 5.82 -21.91
CA LYS A 260 27.90 6.67 -22.26
C LYS A 260 27.59 7.75 -23.32
N GLN A 261 26.35 7.85 -23.83
CA GLN A 261 25.99 8.80 -24.90
C GLN A 261 24.75 9.64 -24.53
N ASP A 262 24.86 10.97 -24.65
CA ASP A 262 23.73 11.88 -24.44
C ASP A 262 22.83 11.94 -25.68
N PHE A 263 21.69 11.25 -25.62
CA PHE A 263 20.67 11.28 -26.67
C PHE A 263 19.53 12.26 -26.39
N SER A 264 19.71 13.23 -25.50
CA SER A 264 18.63 14.14 -25.09
C SER A 264 18.04 14.96 -26.25
N LYS A 265 18.85 15.27 -27.28
CA LYS A 265 18.44 15.99 -28.50
C LYS A 265 17.99 15.08 -29.64
N ALA A 266 18.14 13.77 -29.48
CA ALA A 266 17.81 12.81 -30.52
C ALA A 266 16.29 12.72 -30.74
N LYS A 267 15.91 12.32 -31.95
CA LYS A 267 14.53 11.97 -32.30
C LYS A 267 14.37 10.46 -32.43
N LEU A 268 13.16 9.98 -32.14
CA LEU A 268 12.74 8.59 -32.28
C LEU A 268 11.72 8.43 -33.41
N ASN A 269 11.86 7.35 -34.17
CA ASN A 269 10.87 6.92 -35.14
C ASN A 269 10.76 5.40 -35.22
N LEU A 270 9.63 4.91 -35.72
CA LEU A 270 9.44 3.51 -36.06
C LEU A 270 9.97 3.22 -37.47
N ALA A 271 10.41 1.99 -37.73
CA ALA A 271 10.69 1.47 -39.07
C ALA A 271 9.56 1.82 -40.06
N GLY A 272 9.91 2.36 -41.22
CA GLY A 272 8.94 2.78 -42.26
C GLY A 272 8.12 4.04 -41.94
N SER A 273 8.19 4.58 -40.72
CA SER A 273 7.47 5.81 -40.34
C SER A 273 8.31 7.05 -40.61
N LYS A 274 7.66 8.06 -41.22
CA LYS A 274 8.22 9.42 -41.39
C LYS A 274 8.12 10.28 -40.12
N ILE A 275 7.27 9.88 -39.16
CA ILE A 275 7.04 10.65 -37.93
C ILE A 275 8.23 10.48 -36.99
N LYS A 276 8.88 11.59 -36.63
CA LYS A 276 10.00 11.66 -35.70
C LYS A 276 9.60 12.51 -34.49
N ILE A 277 9.59 11.91 -33.30
CA ILE A 277 9.27 12.60 -32.05
C ILE A 277 10.53 12.80 -31.21
N SER A 278 10.53 13.77 -30.29
CA SER A 278 11.60 13.95 -29.31
C SER A 278 11.83 12.67 -28.48
N ASN A 279 13.10 12.26 -28.29
CA ASN A 279 13.47 11.21 -27.34
C ASN A 279 13.22 11.65 -25.89
N LYS A 280 13.44 12.93 -25.61
CA LYS A 280 13.19 13.55 -24.30
C LYS A 280 11.70 13.85 -24.17
N LEU A 281 11.01 13.13 -23.28
CA LEU A 281 9.61 13.35 -22.93
C LEU A 281 9.51 14.01 -21.56
N SER A 282 8.99 15.23 -21.51
CA SER A 282 8.76 15.98 -20.27
C SER A 282 7.70 15.29 -19.40
N LEU A 283 7.96 15.20 -18.09
CA LEU A 283 7.02 14.74 -17.08
C LEU A 283 6.35 15.93 -16.41
N ASP A 284 5.51 16.63 -17.17
CA ASP A 284 4.83 17.86 -16.76
C ASP A 284 3.33 17.63 -16.49
N GLU A 285 2.61 18.69 -16.14
CA GLU A 285 1.16 18.63 -15.94
C GLU A 285 0.41 18.20 -17.20
N ASN A 286 0.89 18.61 -18.39
CA ASN A 286 0.21 18.29 -19.64
C ASN A 286 0.19 16.78 -19.89
N LEU A 287 1.36 16.13 -19.77
CA LEU A 287 1.48 14.68 -19.91
C LEU A 287 0.62 13.97 -18.86
N MET A 288 0.68 14.42 -17.61
CA MET A 288 -0.06 13.78 -16.51
C MET A 288 -1.57 13.87 -16.72
N GLU A 289 -2.10 15.05 -17.05
CA GLU A 289 -3.52 15.22 -17.38
C GLU A 289 -3.92 14.35 -18.58
N PHE A 290 -3.12 14.31 -19.64
CA PHE A 290 -3.37 13.45 -20.79
C PHE A 290 -3.40 11.95 -20.41
N LEU A 291 -2.46 11.47 -19.60
CA LEU A 291 -2.46 10.06 -19.15
C LEU A 291 -3.72 9.74 -18.33
N GLY A 292 -4.24 10.70 -17.58
CA GLY A 292 -5.52 10.60 -16.89
C GLY A 292 -6.70 10.46 -17.87
N TRP A 293 -6.77 11.35 -18.86
CA TRP A 293 -7.77 11.28 -19.94
C TRP A 293 -7.70 9.97 -20.71
N TYR A 294 -6.49 9.47 -21.00
CA TYR A 294 -6.30 8.20 -21.69
C TYR A 294 -6.78 7.01 -20.83
N CYS A 295 -6.53 7.04 -19.52
CA CYS A 295 -7.08 6.02 -18.63
C CYS A 295 -8.61 6.02 -18.64
N ALA A 296 -9.26 7.17 -18.73
CA ALA A 296 -10.72 7.27 -18.86
C ALA A 296 -11.20 6.81 -20.25
N GLU A 297 -10.91 7.59 -21.28
CA GLU A 297 -11.54 7.48 -22.61
C GLU A 297 -10.68 6.80 -23.67
N GLY A 298 -9.41 6.52 -23.34
CA GLY A 298 -8.42 6.03 -24.29
C GLY A 298 -8.56 4.57 -24.67
N SER A 299 -8.21 4.27 -25.92
CA SER A 299 -8.05 2.92 -26.45
C SER A 299 -6.86 2.86 -27.41
N ALA A 300 -6.16 1.74 -27.43
CA ALA A 300 -5.10 1.44 -28.40
C ALA A 300 -5.64 0.53 -29.51
N GLU A 301 -5.43 0.92 -30.77
CA GLU A 301 -5.80 0.09 -31.91
C GLU A 301 -4.82 -1.10 -32.06
N LYS A 302 -5.35 -2.33 -32.13
CA LYS A 302 -4.55 -3.57 -32.16
C LYS A 302 -4.10 -4.02 -33.56
N SER A 303 -4.45 -3.32 -34.63
CA SER A 303 -4.10 -3.74 -36.00
C SER A 303 -2.59 -3.74 -36.24
N GLU A 304 -2.11 -4.73 -37.00
CA GLU A 304 -0.71 -4.83 -37.43
C GLU A 304 -0.35 -3.76 -38.48
N LYS A 305 -1.32 -3.44 -39.35
CA LYS A 305 -1.17 -2.61 -40.56
C LYS A 305 -1.43 -1.11 -40.31
N TYR A 306 -2.35 -0.79 -39.40
CA TYR A 306 -2.66 0.58 -38.96
C TYR A 306 -2.60 0.64 -37.45
N GLY A 307 -2.00 1.68 -36.89
CA GLY A 307 -1.74 1.71 -35.45
C GLY A 307 -1.70 3.12 -34.91
N GLY A 308 -2.44 3.32 -33.83
CA GLY A 308 -2.55 4.59 -33.13
C GLY A 308 -3.29 4.42 -31.82
N ILE A 309 -3.65 5.54 -31.24
CA ILE A 309 -4.56 5.60 -30.10
C ILE A 309 -5.77 6.44 -30.47
N SER A 310 -6.89 6.15 -29.84
CA SER A 310 -8.07 7.00 -29.90
C SER A 310 -8.65 7.29 -28.53
N LEU A 311 -9.34 8.43 -28.41
CA LEU A 311 -10.13 8.80 -27.24
C LEU A 311 -11.53 9.19 -27.72
N GLY A 312 -12.56 8.57 -27.16
CA GLY A 312 -13.96 8.82 -27.52
C GLY A 312 -14.64 9.76 -26.54
N PHE A 313 -15.48 10.67 -27.04
CA PHE A 313 -16.29 11.57 -26.22
C PHE A 313 -17.69 11.75 -26.81
N ASN A 314 -18.64 12.21 -26.03
CA ASN A 314 -19.97 12.52 -26.52
C ASN A 314 -19.94 13.74 -27.48
N LEU A 315 -20.39 13.57 -28.71
CA LEU A 315 -20.34 14.63 -29.74
C LEU A 315 -21.17 15.87 -29.37
N LYS A 316 -22.33 15.69 -28.72
CA LYS A 316 -23.21 16.81 -28.36
C LYS A 316 -22.78 17.50 -27.07
N LYS A 317 -22.32 16.75 -26.08
CA LYS A 317 -22.05 17.26 -24.72
C LYS A 317 -20.58 17.62 -24.47
N GLU A 318 -19.65 16.96 -25.14
CA GLU A 318 -18.22 16.96 -24.77
C GLU A 318 -17.31 17.36 -25.94
N LYS A 319 -17.87 17.98 -26.99
CA LYS A 319 -17.11 18.43 -28.16
C LYS A 319 -15.97 19.37 -27.79
N GLU A 320 -16.22 20.34 -26.91
CA GLU A 320 -15.20 21.29 -26.46
C GLU A 320 -14.10 20.60 -25.65
N VAL A 321 -14.46 19.63 -24.81
CA VAL A 321 -13.52 18.79 -24.08
C VAL A 321 -12.65 18.00 -25.06
N ALA A 322 -13.23 17.40 -26.10
CA ALA A 322 -12.46 16.68 -27.12
C ALA A 322 -11.49 17.59 -27.87
N VAL A 323 -11.88 18.83 -28.17
CA VAL A 323 -10.98 19.84 -28.77
C VAL A 323 -9.84 20.21 -27.82
N TYR A 324 -10.15 20.44 -26.54
CA TYR A 324 -9.17 20.73 -25.51
C TYR A 324 -8.14 19.60 -25.37
N VAL A 325 -8.60 18.35 -25.25
CA VAL A 325 -7.72 17.18 -25.12
C VAL A 325 -6.90 16.97 -26.40
N ALA A 326 -7.46 17.22 -27.58
CA ALA A 326 -6.69 17.16 -28.83
C ALA A 326 -5.57 18.19 -28.87
N ASN A 327 -5.82 19.42 -28.39
CA ASN A 327 -4.79 20.45 -28.27
C ASN A 327 -3.74 20.11 -27.21
N LEU A 328 -4.14 19.47 -26.10
CA LEU A 328 -3.22 18.95 -25.09
C LEU A 328 -2.24 17.93 -25.71
N ILE A 329 -2.75 16.98 -26.49
CA ILE A 329 -1.91 15.99 -27.20
C ILE A 329 -0.93 16.68 -28.17
N ARG A 330 -1.39 17.70 -28.91
CA ARG A 330 -0.52 18.48 -29.82
C ARG A 330 0.58 19.24 -29.09
N LYS A 331 0.36 19.67 -27.84
CA LYS A 331 1.40 20.29 -27.02
C LYS A 331 2.46 19.27 -26.59
N ILE A 332 2.04 18.06 -26.23
CA ILE A 332 2.95 16.99 -25.77
C ILE A 332 3.75 16.42 -26.95
N TRP A 333 3.10 16.21 -28.10
CA TRP A 333 3.72 15.67 -29.31
C TRP A 333 3.37 16.53 -30.55
N PRO A 334 4.05 17.68 -30.73
CA PRO A 334 3.79 18.58 -31.86
C PRO A 334 3.99 17.93 -33.24
N GLU A 335 4.88 16.95 -33.34
CA GLU A 335 5.19 16.29 -34.62
C GLU A 335 4.18 15.20 -35.02
N VAL A 336 3.19 14.89 -34.16
CA VAL A 336 2.27 13.77 -34.38
C VAL A 336 0.92 14.26 -34.93
N PRO A 337 0.41 13.67 -36.03
CA PRO A 337 -0.91 14.02 -36.55
C PRO A 337 -2.04 13.63 -35.59
N VAL A 338 -2.84 14.64 -35.20
CA VAL A 338 -4.04 14.48 -34.36
C VAL A 338 -5.26 14.97 -35.12
N SER A 339 -6.21 14.06 -35.39
CA SER A 339 -7.46 14.36 -36.12
C SER A 339 -8.68 14.17 -35.22
N LEU A 340 -9.72 14.99 -35.43
CA LEU A 340 -11.02 14.83 -34.79
C LEU A 340 -12.02 14.23 -35.78
N ARG A 341 -12.52 13.02 -35.50
CA ARG A 341 -13.52 12.34 -36.31
C ARG A 341 -14.88 12.43 -35.63
N LYS A 342 -15.86 13.04 -36.29
CA LYS A 342 -17.25 13.10 -35.81
C LYS A 342 -18.03 11.94 -36.39
N ILE A 343 -18.70 11.16 -35.55
CA ILE A 343 -19.54 10.02 -35.92
C ILE A 343 -20.95 10.31 -35.41
N GLN A 344 -21.75 10.98 -36.24
CA GLN A 344 -23.06 11.50 -35.84
C GLN A 344 -24.02 10.40 -35.38
N ILE A 345 -24.05 9.27 -36.10
CA ILE A 345 -24.94 8.12 -35.80
C ILE A 345 -24.73 7.58 -34.39
N ARG A 346 -23.49 7.61 -33.88
CA ARG A 346 -23.14 7.14 -32.52
C ARG A 346 -23.08 8.26 -31.49
N ASN A 347 -23.43 9.49 -31.87
CA ASN A 347 -23.24 10.70 -31.06
C ASN A 347 -21.84 10.77 -30.44
N LEU A 348 -20.81 10.46 -31.24
CA LEU A 348 -19.43 10.26 -30.80
C LEU A 348 -18.49 11.23 -31.55
N ILE A 349 -17.61 11.89 -30.82
CA ILE A 349 -16.43 12.57 -31.37
C ILE A 349 -15.19 11.82 -30.90
N GLU A 350 -14.36 11.40 -31.84
CA GLU A 350 -13.17 10.60 -31.58
C GLU A 350 -11.92 11.42 -31.91
N ILE A 351 -11.03 11.56 -30.93
CA ILE A 351 -9.66 12.03 -31.16
C ILE A 351 -8.86 10.83 -31.67
N ARG A 352 -8.27 10.93 -32.85
CA ARG A 352 -7.35 9.92 -33.41
C ARG A 352 -5.93 10.46 -33.50
N VAL A 353 -5.01 9.71 -32.91
CA VAL A 353 -3.57 9.96 -32.99
C VAL A 353 -2.97 8.87 -33.88
N HIS A 354 -2.61 9.25 -35.11
CA HIS A 354 -2.16 8.31 -36.15
C HIS A 354 -0.66 7.98 -36.02
N SER A 355 -0.27 7.39 -34.88
CA SER A 355 1.11 7.00 -34.62
C SER A 355 1.22 5.71 -33.82
N LYS A 356 1.74 4.67 -34.47
CA LYS A 356 2.08 3.40 -33.83
C LYS A 356 3.17 3.58 -32.77
N LEU A 357 4.08 4.55 -32.95
CA LEU A 357 5.08 4.87 -31.93
C LEU A 357 4.42 5.43 -30.66
N ILE A 358 3.48 6.38 -30.78
CA ILE A 358 2.72 6.88 -29.61
C ILE A 358 1.94 5.74 -28.95
N ARG A 359 1.26 4.89 -29.72
CA ARG A 359 0.59 3.70 -29.19
C ARG A 359 1.55 2.85 -28.34
N ARG A 360 2.74 2.56 -28.85
CA ARG A 360 3.77 1.78 -28.14
C ARG A 360 4.27 2.50 -26.88
N ILE A 361 4.43 3.82 -26.90
CA ILE A 361 4.76 4.58 -25.69
C ILE A 361 3.69 4.38 -24.62
N ILE A 362 2.41 4.48 -24.98
CA ILE A 362 1.31 4.31 -24.04
C ILE A 362 1.21 2.87 -23.52
N THR A 363 1.27 1.87 -24.40
CA THR A 363 1.04 0.47 -24.02
C THR A 363 2.29 -0.24 -23.49
N GLU A 364 3.49 0.14 -23.90
CA GLU A 364 4.75 -0.52 -23.53
C GLU A 364 5.53 0.27 -22.47
N ILE A 365 5.61 1.60 -22.58
CA ILE A 365 6.34 2.43 -21.60
C ILE A 365 5.46 2.73 -20.39
N PHE A 366 4.29 3.34 -20.60
CA PHE A 366 3.34 3.66 -19.53
C PHE A 366 2.48 2.48 -19.11
N GLU A 367 2.50 1.39 -19.88
CA GLU A 367 1.80 0.12 -19.60
C GLU A 367 0.29 0.29 -19.43
N ILE A 368 -0.32 1.26 -20.12
CA ILE A 368 -1.78 1.43 -20.10
C ILE A 368 -2.39 0.53 -21.16
N GLY A 369 -3.06 -0.55 -20.72
CA GLY A 369 -3.78 -1.46 -21.59
C GLY A 369 -5.16 -0.93 -22.02
N ASN A 370 -5.98 -1.82 -22.59
CA ASN A 370 -7.37 -1.54 -22.94
C ASN A 370 -8.32 -2.22 -21.95
N LYS A 371 -9.53 -1.65 -21.78
CA LYS A 371 -10.63 -2.23 -20.99
C LYS A 371 -10.18 -2.62 -19.57
N GLU A 372 -10.36 -3.87 -19.17
CA GLU A 372 -9.97 -4.42 -17.87
C GLU A 372 -8.45 -4.37 -17.61
N ASN A 373 -7.62 -4.25 -18.65
CA ASN A 373 -6.16 -4.17 -18.54
C ASN A 373 -5.62 -2.74 -18.39
N LYS A 374 -6.50 -1.73 -18.30
CA LYS A 374 -6.07 -0.36 -17.99
C LYS A 374 -5.51 -0.31 -16.57
N LYS A 375 -4.46 0.47 -16.33
CA LYS A 375 -3.91 0.70 -14.99
C LYS A 375 -3.28 2.08 -14.89
N VAL A 376 -3.10 2.56 -13.66
CA VAL A 376 -2.33 3.80 -13.41
C VAL A 376 -0.85 3.53 -13.73
N PRO A 377 -0.20 4.35 -14.57
CA PRO A 377 1.23 4.20 -14.86
C PRO A 377 2.10 4.36 -13.61
N SER A 378 3.11 3.51 -13.46
CA SER A 378 4.00 3.51 -12.28
C SER A 378 4.60 4.88 -11.94
N ILE A 379 4.94 5.65 -12.99
CA ILE A 379 5.54 6.99 -12.85
C ILE A 379 4.65 7.99 -12.12
N VAL A 380 3.34 7.78 -12.10
CA VAL A 380 2.39 8.67 -11.42
C VAL A 380 2.47 8.49 -9.90
N PHE A 381 2.75 7.27 -9.41
CA PHE A 381 2.94 7.04 -7.96
C PHE A 381 4.16 7.76 -7.39
N GLU A 382 5.16 8.00 -8.25
CA GLU A 382 6.42 8.72 -7.97
C GLU A 382 6.31 10.22 -8.23
N ALA A 383 5.24 10.70 -8.87
CA ALA A 383 5.11 12.10 -9.22
C ALA A 383 4.81 13.00 -7.99
N PRO A 384 5.25 14.28 -7.98
CA PRO A 384 4.85 15.25 -6.97
C PRO A 384 3.33 15.39 -6.86
N CYS A 385 2.84 15.89 -5.72
CA CYS A 385 1.41 16.01 -5.45
C CYS A 385 0.64 16.76 -6.56
N GLN A 386 1.24 17.81 -7.13
CA GLN A 386 0.68 18.60 -8.23
C GLN A 386 0.43 17.75 -9.48
N LEU A 387 1.43 16.98 -9.90
CA LEU A 387 1.36 16.10 -11.06
C LEU A 387 0.37 14.94 -10.86
N LYS A 388 0.32 14.35 -9.66
CA LYS A 388 -0.70 13.35 -9.31
C LYS A 388 -2.11 13.92 -9.44
N LYS A 389 -2.32 15.16 -8.98
CA LYS A 389 -3.61 15.86 -9.11
C LYS A 389 -3.96 16.13 -10.57
N ALA A 390 -2.99 16.51 -11.41
CA ALA A 390 -3.23 16.67 -12.86
C ALA A 390 -3.74 15.37 -13.50
N PHE A 391 -3.09 14.24 -13.20
CA PHE A 391 -3.54 12.91 -13.64
C PHE A 391 -4.96 12.58 -13.16
N LEU A 392 -5.23 12.74 -11.86
CA LEU A 392 -6.56 12.46 -11.30
C LEU A 392 -7.65 13.37 -11.88
N LYS A 393 -7.35 14.65 -12.13
CA LYS A 393 -8.28 15.57 -12.78
C LYS A 393 -8.63 15.11 -14.20
N GLY A 394 -7.64 14.72 -15.00
CA GLY A 394 -7.87 14.16 -16.33
C GLY A 394 -8.74 12.91 -16.29
N TYR A 395 -8.45 11.97 -15.37
CA TYR A 395 -9.23 10.75 -15.21
C TYR A 395 -10.68 11.03 -14.79
N PHE A 396 -10.89 11.84 -13.75
CA PHE A 396 -12.24 12.10 -13.24
C PHE A 396 -13.10 12.94 -14.18
N LYS A 397 -12.52 13.86 -14.95
CA LYS A 397 -13.27 14.62 -15.95
C LYS A 397 -13.76 13.74 -17.12
N GLY A 398 -13.11 12.61 -17.38
CA GLY A 398 -13.57 11.64 -18.38
C GLY A 398 -14.57 10.63 -17.81
N ASP A 399 -14.18 9.89 -16.78
CA ASP A 399 -14.87 8.66 -16.37
C ASP A 399 -15.79 8.83 -15.14
N ALA A 400 -15.78 10.01 -14.49
CA ALA A 400 -16.52 10.22 -13.25
C ALA A 400 -17.82 11.01 -13.44
N TRP A 401 -18.85 10.60 -12.72
CA TRP A 401 -20.00 11.44 -12.45
C TRP A 401 -19.66 12.44 -11.33
N ILE A 402 -19.67 13.73 -11.65
CA ILE A 402 -19.35 14.81 -10.72
C ILE A 402 -20.63 15.56 -10.36
N SER A 403 -20.93 15.67 -9.07
CA SER A 403 -22.11 16.39 -8.58
C SER A 403 -21.82 17.14 -7.28
N LYS A 404 -22.80 17.89 -6.77
CA LYS A 404 -22.74 18.50 -5.42
C LYS A 404 -22.45 17.48 -4.31
N LYS A 405 -22.82 16.21 -4.51
CA LYS A 405 -22.63 15.13 -3.54
C LYS A 405 -21.20 14.54 -3.55
N GLY A 406 -20.42 14.77 -4.61
CA GLY A 406 -19.07 14.22 -4.73
C GLY A 406 -18.68 13.81 -6.15
N ILE A 407 -17.57 13.08 -6.25
CA ILE A 407 -17.02 12.51 -7.48
C ILE A 407 -17.16 10.98 -7.41
N PHE A 408 -17.76 10.38 -8.43
CA PHE A 408 -18.09 8.95 -8.47
C PHE A 408 -17.60 8.35 -9.79
N ALA A 409 -16.55 7.52 -9.74
CA ALA A 409 -15.95 6.89 -10.94
C ALA A 409 -16.10 5.37 -10.87
N THR A 410 -16.49 4.73 -11.98
CA THR A 410 -16.67 3.27 -12.05
C THR A 410 -15.86 2.69 -13.21
N SER A 411 -15.12 1.60 -12.97
CA SER A 411 -14.39 0.89 -14.03
C SER A 411 -14.61 -0.63 -13.97
N ILE A 412 -14.31 -1.30 -15.10
CA ILE A 412 -14.09 -2.75 -15.18
C ILE A 412 -12.64 -3.15 -14.88
N SER A 413 -11.73 -2.19 -14.78
CA SER A 413 -10.36 -2.49 -14.39
C SER A 413 -10.22 -2.38 -12.87
N LYS A 414 -9.95 -3.52 -12.22
CA LYS A 414 -9.54 -3.58 -10.82
C LYS A 414 -8.26 -2.78 -10.61
N ASP A 415 -7.25 -3.02 -11.43
CA ASP A 415 -5.92 -2.42 -11.29
C ASP A 415 -5.94 -0.90 -11.43
N LEU A 416 -6.77 -0.36 -12.34
CA LEU A 416 -6.96 1.08 -12.48
C LEU A 416 -7.57 1.67 -11.21
N ILE A 417 -8.68 1.11 -10.71
CA ILE A 417 -9.38 1.64 -9.54
C ILE A 417 -8.52 1.51 -8.27
N TYR A 418 -7.83 0.40 -8.06
CA TYR A 418 -6.88 0.29 -6.95
C TYR A 418 -5.68 1.24 -7.11
N GLY A 419 -5.22 1.50 -8.34
CA GLY A 419 -4.22 2.52 -8.63
C GLY A 419 -4.70 3.93 -8.27
N ILE A 420 -5.91 4.31 -8.65
CA ILE A 420 -6.51 5.60 -8.28
C ILE A 420 -6.68 5.70 -6.76
N SER A 421 -7.17 4.65 -6.10
CA SER A 421 -7.27 4.56 -4.64
C SER A 421 -5.90 4.80 -3.96
N THR A 422 -4.84 4.21 -4.51
CA THR A 422 -3.46 4.38 -4.03
C THR A 422 -3.01 5.84 -4.16
N LEU A 423 -3.24 6.49 -5.30
CA LEU A 423 -2.92 7.91 -5.50
C LEU A 423 -3.69 8.80 -4.51
N LEU A 424 -4.98 8.52 -4.29
CA LEU A 424 -5.79 9.27 -3.32
C LEU A 424 -5.24 9.11 -1.89
N LYS A 425 -4.80 7.91 -1.49
CA LYS A 425 -4.12 7.69 -0.20
C LYS A 425 -2.79 8.45 -0.11
N GLN A 426 -1.99 8.48 -1.17
CA GLN A 426 -0.75 9.27 -1.24
C GLN A 426 -1.00 10.79 -1.22
N LEU A 427 -2.22 11.24 -1.52
CA LEU A 427 -2.61 12.66 -1.43
C LEU A 427 -3.38 12.97 -0.14
N ASN A 428 -3.54 11.97 0.75
CA ASN A 428 -4.39 12.06 1.94
C ASN A 428 -5.84 12.49 1.61
N ILE A 429 -6.36 12.02 0.47
CA ILE A 429 -7.73 12.28 0.03
C ILE A 429 -8.60 11.09 0.42
N PHE A 430 -9.58 11.38 1.25
CA PHE A 430 -10.57 10.41 1.65
C PHE A 430 -11.42 9.93 0.47
N HIS A 431 -11.66 8.63 0.41
CA HIS A 431 -12.56 8.00 -0.55
C HIS A 431 -13.06 6.66 -0.03
N THR A 432 -14.14 6.16 -0.64
CA THR A 432 -14.56 4.76 -0.53
C THR A 432 -14.27 4.03 -1.83
N LEU A 433 -14.00 2.73 -1.72
CA LEU A 433 -13.81 1.83 -2.85
C LEU A 433 -14.85 0.72 -2.71
N THR A 434 -15.70 0.49 -3.70
CA THR A 434 -16.78 -0.50 -3.62
C THR A 434 -16.69 -1.46 -4.79
N GLU A 435 -16.75 -2.76 -4.49
CA GLU A 435 -16.89 -3.82 -5.47
C GLU A 435 -18.36 -4.24 -5.56
N TYR A 436 -18.88 -4.35 -6.77
CA TYR A 436 -20.25 -4.80 -7.03
C TYR A 436 -20.33 -5.50 -8.39
N GLN A 437 -21.46 -6.16 -8.67
CA GLN A 437 -21.67 -6.92 -9.89
C GLN A 437 -22.75 -6.24 -10.74
N VAL A 438 -22.54 -6.18 -12.05
CA VAL A 438 -23.55 -5.75 -13.03
C VAL A 438 -23.65 -6.83 -14.10
N GLN A 439 -24.81 -7.49 -14.21
CA GLN A 439 -25.02 -8.62 -15.13
C GLN A 439 -23.94 -9.71 -14.98
N GLY A 440 -23.60 -10.06 -13.73
CA GLY A 440 -22.58 -11.06 -13.41
C GLY A 440 -21.13 -10.65 -13.68
N ARG A 441 -20.87 -9.40 -14.08
CA ARG A 441 -19.51 -8.88 -14.30
C ARG A 441 -19.09 -7.94 -13.17
N PRO A 442 -17.89 -8.11 -12.60
CA PRO A 442 -17.41 -7.27 -11.51
C PRO A 442 -17.18 -5.84 -11.98
N ARG A 443 -17.50 -4.90 -11.11
CA ARG A 443 -17.29 -3.46 -11.26
C ARG A 443 -16.69 -2.93 -9.98
N TRP A 444 -15.79 -1.97 -10.14
CA TRP A 444 -15.16 -1.26 -9.03
C TRP A 444 -15.50 0.21 -9.13
N ARG A 445 -15.93 0.80 -8.01
CA ARG A 445 -16.29 2.20 -7.93
C ARG A 445 -15.47 2.91 -6.86
N ILE A 446 -15.00 4.10 -7.18
CA ILE A 446 -14.44 5.05 -6.21
C ILE A 446 -15.45 6.16 -5.98
N ASN A 447 -15.65 6.52 -4.72
CA ASN A 447 -16.45 7.67 -4.33
C ASN A 447 -15.62 8.64 -3.49
N ILE A 448 -15.58 9.91 -3.88
CA ILE A 448 -14.97 11.00 -3.13
C ILE A 448 -16.08 11.95 -2.71
N PHE A 449 -16.35 12.03 -1.41
CA PHE A 449 -17.42 12.87 -0.84
C PHE A 449 -16.96 14.31 -0.62
N ASN A 450 -16.28 14.89 -1.62
CA ASN A 450 -15.90 16.30 -1.64
C ASN A 450 -16.36 16.91 -2.97
N ASN A 451 -16.89 18.13 -2.90
CA ASN A 451 -17.62 18.79 -3.99
C ASN A 451 -16.71 19.55 -4.97
N ASN A 452 -15.39 19.38 -4.93
CA ASN A 452 -14.49 20.04 -5.87
C ASN A 452 -13.36 19.14 -6.40
N LEU A 453 -13.06 19.30 -7.70
CA LEU A 453 -11.91 18.70 -8.40
C LEU A 453 -10.55 19.26 -7.93
N ASN A 454 -10.55 20.13 -6.91
CA ASN A 454 -9.32 20.63 -6.30
C ASN A 454 -8.64 19.57 -5.42
N LEU A 455 -9.35 18.47 -5.13
CA LEU A 455 -8.79 17.27 -4.49
C LEU A 455 -8.09 17.64 -3.17
N PHE A 456 -8.76 18.45 -2.35
CA PHE A 456 -8.33 18.76 -0.99
C PHE A 456 -8.67 17.63 -0.04
N SER A 457 -7.79 17.39 0.94
CA SER A 457 -8.07 16.47 2.03
C SER A 457 -9.24 17.00 2.87
N LYS A 458 -10.28 16.19 3.04
CA LYS A 458 -11.33 16.40 4.04
C LYS A 458 -11.55 15.09 4.79
N ASP A 459 -11.84 15.20 6.09
CA ASP A 459 -12.19 14.04 6.89
C ASP A 459 -13.59 13.51 6.51
N SER A 460 -13.79 12.21 6.70
CA SER A 460 -15.07 11.56 6.39
C SER A 460 -16.02 11.54 7.57
N HIS A 461 -17.32 11.53 7.26
CA HIS A 461 -18.39 11.42 8.25
C HIS A 461 -18.51 10.01 8.86
N THR A 462 -17.91 8.98 8.26
CA THR A 462 -18.05 7.58 8.70
C THR A 462 -16.73 6.83 8.85
N ILE A 463 -15.68 7.28 8.18
CA ILE A 463 -14.35 6.63 8.18
C ILE A 463 -13.34 7.66 8.64
N SER A 464 -12.32 7.26 9.40
CA SER A 464 -11.39 8.17 10.12
C SER A 464 -11.98 8.85 11.35
N LYS A 465 -13.27 8.63 11.66
CA LYS A 465 -13.80 9.00 12.98
C LYS A 465 -13.25 8.05 14.03
N ILE A 466 -13.03 8.58 15.23
CA ILE A 466 -12.57 7.85 16.39
C ILE A 466 -13.77 7.14 17.01
N PRO A 467 -13.77 5.80 17.11
CA PRO A 467 -14.81 5.06 17.82
C PRO A 467 -14.79 5.45 19.30
N ILE A 468 -15.89 5.95 19.85
CA ILE A 468 -15.91 6.52 21.21
C ILE A 468 -15.56 5.45 22.26
N LYS A 469 -16.26 4.31 22.21
CA LYS A 469 -16.05 3.19 23.13
C LYS A 469 -14.69 2.51 22.92
N GLU A 470 -14.43 2.02 21.71
CA GLU A 470 -13.24 1.19 21.44
C GLU A 470 -11.92 1.94 21.51
N SER A 471 -11.92 3.28 21.36
CA SER A 471 -10.72 4.09 21.59
C SER A 471 -10.38 4.31 23.07
N GLY A 472 -11.27 3.91 23.98
CA GLY A 472 -11.13 4.20 25.40
C GLY A 472 -11.46 5.65 25.77
N LEU A 473 -12.07 6.43 24.87
CA LEU A 473 -12.47 7.81 25.15
C LEU A 473 -13.48 7.89 26.30
N GLU A 474 -14.36 6.89 26.44
CA GLU A 474 -15.29 6.79 27.57
C GLU A 474 -14.57 6.70 28.92
N LYS A 475 -13.46 5.96 29.00
CA LYS A 475 -12.64 5.86 30.21
C LYS A 475 -12.05 7.23 30.59
N VAL A 476 -11.61 8.01 29.60
CA VAL A 476 -11.13 9.38 29.83
C VAL A 476 -12.25 10.27 30.39
N VAL A 477 -13.46 10.16 29.83
CA VAL A 477 -14.64 10.90 30.30
C VAL A 477 -15.03 10.50 31.72
N GLU A 478 -14.93 9.22 32.06
CA GLU A 478 -15.14 8.71 33.42
C GLU A 478 -14.16 9.32 34.43
N GLU A 479 -12.87 9.39 34.08
CA GLU A 479 -11.86 10.02 34.95
C GLU A 479 -12.08 11.53 35.10
N ILE A 480 -12.52 12.23 34.04
CA ILE A 480 -12.94 13.64 34.14
C ILE A 480 -14.11 13.77 35.11
N LEU A 481 -15.11 12.90 34.99
CA LEU A 481 -16.30 12.94 35.85
C LEU A 481 -15.98 12.70 37.33
N LYS A 482 -15.00 11.83 37.63
CA LYS A 482 -14.52 11.61 39.00
C LYS A 482 -13.88 12.87 39.59
N ARG A 483 -13.13 13.62 38.79
CA ARG A 483 -12.49 14.88 39.22
C ARG A 483 -13.44 16.07 39.24
N GLU A 484 -14.44 16.08 38.36
CA GLU A 484 -15.45 17.13 38.23
C GLU A 484 -16.87 16.55 38.38
N PRO A 485 -17.26 16.10 39.60
CA PRO A 485 -18.55 15.44 39.83
C PRO A 485 -19.75 16.40 39.75
N TYR A 486 -19.51 17.71 39.75
CA TYR A 486 -20.53 18.73 39.69
C TYR A 486 -20.30 19.68 38.51
N PHE A 487 -21.40 20.19 37.95
CA PHE A 487 -21.36 21.31 37.01
C PHE A 487 -22.19 22.47 37.56
N TYR A 488 -21.82 23.68 37.14
CA TYR A 488 -22.48 24.92 37.51
C TYR A 488 -23.08 25.53 36.24
N ASP A 489 -24.34 25.96 36.30
CA ASP A 489 -24.97 26.68 35.20
C ASP A 489 -24.57 28.17 35.18
N ALA A 490 -25.12 28.94 34.24
CA ALA A 490 -24.86 30.38 34.13
C ALA A 490 -25.26 31.18 35.39
N LEU A 491 -26.18 30.62 36.21
CA LEU A 491 -26.65 31.21 37.46
C LEU A 491 -25.88 30.65 38.68
N LYS A 492 -24.76 29.94 38.46
CA LYS A 492 -23.92 29.30 39.49
C LYS A 492 -24.65 28.26 40.34
N ARG A 493 -25.77 27.69 39.86
CA ARG A 493 -26.47 26.60 40.56
C ARG A 493 -25.71 25.29 40.37
N LYS A 494 -25.52 24.55 41.46
CA LYS A 494 -24.76 23.30 41.49
C LYS A 494 -25.65 22.11 41.11
N TYR A 495 -25.19 21.29 40.18
CA TYR A 495 -25.87 20.09 39.74
C TYR A 495 -24.90 18.92 39.59
N LYS A 496 -25.41 17.68 39.72
CA LYS A 496 -24.61 16.48 39.43
C LYS A 496 -24.20 16.45 37.95
N ASN A 497 -22.92 16.23 37.71
CA ASN A 497 -22.38 16.12 36.36
C ASN A 497 -22.66 14.73 35.75
N SER A 498 -22.51 14.59 34.43
CA SER A 498 -22.72 13.31 33.73
C SER A 498 -21.73 13.15 32.56
N LYS A 499 -21.53 11.91 32.10
CA LYS A 499 -20.65 11.61 30.96
C LYS A 499 -21.13 12.32 29.69
N GLU A 500 -22.44 12.34 29.46
CA GLU A 500 -23.07 13.01 28.31
C GLU A 500 -22.82 14.50 28.34
N ARG A 501 -22.88 15.14 29.53
CA ARG A 501 -22.63 16.58 29.66
C ARG A 501 -21.17 16.92 29.37
N ILE A 502 -20.23 16.10 29.85
CA ILE A 502 -18.80 16.25 29.53
C ILE A 502 -18.57 16.08 28.02
N LEU A 503 -19.13 15.05 27.39
CA LEU A 503 -19.01 14.86 25.94
C LEU A 503 -19.57 16.05 25.15
N ARG A 504 -20.77 16.52 25.51
CA ARG A 504 -21.42 17.67 24.86
C ARG A 504 -20.63 18.98 25.05
N LYS A 505 -19.94 19.18 26.17
CA LYS A 505 -19.03 20.32 26.40
C LYS A 505 -17.95 20.43 25.30
N PHE A 506 -17.52 19.31 24.72
CA PHE A 506 -16.55 19.26 23.62
C PHE A 506 -17.20 19.03 22.24
N GLY A 507 -18.52 19.21 22.13
CA GLY A 507 -19.28 19.02 20.90
C GLY A 507 -19.38 17.56 20.43
N ILE A 508 -19.12 16.59 21.33
CA ILE A 508 -19.27 15.16 21.04
C ILE A 508 -20.70 14.76 21.43
N ASP A 509 -21.45 14.25 20.45
CA ASP A 509 -22.80 13.73 20.71
C ASP A 509 -22.69 12.28 21.20
N PRO A 510 -23.13 11.98 22.43
CA PRO A 510 -23.05 10.63 23.01
C PRO A 510 -23.91 9.59 22.26
N LYS A 511 -24.87 10.02 21.42
CA LYS A 511 -25.66 9.10 20.59
C LYS A 511 -24.86 8.52 19.41
N ASN A 512 -23.74 9.14 19.04
CA ASN A 512 -22.92 8.68 17.93
C ASN A 512 -21.91 7.62 18.42
N GLU A 513 -21.71 6.57 17.64
CA GLU A 513 -20.68 5.56 17.93
C GLU A 513 -19.25 6.07 17.74
N SER A 514 -19.08 7.14 16.96
CA SER A 514 -17.77 7.69 16.61
C SER A 514 -17.80 9.21 16.44
N THR A 515 -16.66 9.87 16.64
CA THR A 515 -16.53 11.33 16.59
C THR A 515 -15.27 11.80 15.84
N SER A 516 -15.16 13.10 15.52
CA SER A 516 -14.01 13.64 14.79
C SER A 516 -12.79 13.79 15.68
N TRP A 517 -11.60 13.62 15.09
CA TRP A 517 -10.32 13.79 15.80
C TRP A 517 -10.16 15.20 16.41
N GLU A 518 -10.67 16.23 15.73
CA GLU A 518 -10.64 17.61 16.24
C GLU A 518 -11.34 17.74 17.60
N LYS A 519 -12.53 17.14 17.74
CA LYS A 519 -13.31 17.16 19.00
C LYS A 519 -12.61 16.35 20.08
N VAL A 520 -12.06 15.18 19.72
CA VAL A 520 -11.27 14.35 20.63
C VAL A 520 -10.06 15.13 21.14
N THR A 521 -9.34 15.83 20.26
CA THR A 521 -8.14 16.59 20.64
C THR A 521 -8.44 17.64 21.71
N LYS A 522 -9.57 18.36 21.59
CA LYS A 522 -10.02 19.33 22.61
C LYS A 522 -10.26 18.67 23.97
N LEU A 523 -10.95 17.53 23.98
CA LEU A 523 -11.20 16.74 25.19
C LEU A 523 -9.89 16.19 25.80
N LEU A 524 -9.00 15.60 24.99
CA LEU A 524 -7.73 15.06 25.48
C LEU A 524 -6.85 16.16 26.08
N SER A 525 -6.83 17.34 25.45
CA SER A 525 -6.06 18.48 25.96
C SER A 525 -6.58 18.95 27.33
N TYR A 526 -7.91 18.88 27.52
CA TYR A 526 -8.54 19.15 28.82
C TYR A 526 -8.20 18.07 29.86
N ALA A 527 -8.31 16.79 29.50
CA ALA A 527 -7.97 15.67 30.37
C ALA A 527 -6.50 15.74 30.85
N GLN A 528 -5.58 16.12 29.96
CA GLN A 528 -4.17 16.31 30.29
C GLN A 528 -3.96 17.45 31.30
N LYS A 529 -4.68 18.57 31.19
CA LYS A 529 -4.63 19.66 32.18
C LYS A 529 -5.09 19.22 33.56
N LEU A 530 -5.99 18.24 33.61
CA LEU A 530 -6.44 17.65 34.86
C LEU A 530 -5.45 16.62 35.41
N ASN A 531 -4.36 16.26 34.71
CA ASN A 531 -3.44 15.15 35.00
C ASN A 531 -4.07 13.75 34.85
N ILE A 532 -4.95 13.54 33.86
CA ILE A 532 -5.55 12.23 33.56
C ILE A 532 -4.65 11.50 32.58
N ASP A 533 -4.32 10.23 32.87
CA ASP A 533 -3.55 9.42 31.93
C ASP A 533 -4.41 8.99 30.73
N LEU A 534 -3.81 9.04 29.54
CA LEU A 534 -4.51 8.73 28.29
C LEU A 534 -4.31 7.26 27.92
N PRO A 535 -5.37 6.57 27.45
CA PRO A 535 -5.26 5.23 26.90
C PRO A 535 -4.18 5.12 25.81
N PRO A 536 -3.45 3.98 25.73
CA PRO A 536 -2.38 3.78 24.74
C PRO A 536 -2.82 4.06 23.30
N ALA A 537 -4.02 3.60 22.91
CA ALA A 537 -4.53 3.88 21.57
C ALA A 537 -4.68 5.37 21.30
N LEU A 538 -5.22 6.17 22.23
CA LEU A 538 -5.40 7.62 22.01
C LEU A 538 -4.05 8.36 21.93
N LYS A 539 -3.01 7.90 22.64
CA LYS A 539 -1.64 8.38 22.50
C LYS A 539 -1.09 8.04 21.11
N GLU A 540 -1.31 6.82 20.63
CA GLU A 540 -0.87 6.38 19.32
C GLU A 540 -1.58 7.11 18.19
N ILE A 541 -2.91 7.29 18.28
CA ILE A 541 -3.72 8.05 17.33
C ILE A 541 -3.27 9.51 17.25
N LYS A 542 -2.90 10.11 18.39
CA LYS A 542 -2.34 11.46 18.42
C LYS A 542 -1.01 11.54 17.68
N LYS A 543 -0.18 10.51 17.79
CA LYS A 543 1.14 10.44 17.16
C LYS A 543 1.07 10.06 15.68
N ASN A 544 0.05 9.29 15.29
CA ASN A 544 -0.02 8.56 14.05
C ASN A 544 -1.35 8.79 13.34
N ASN A 545 -1.28 9.20 12.07
CA ASN A 545 -2.45 9.41 11.23
C ASN A 545 -3.06 8.05 10.86
N LEU A 546 -3.88 7.48 11.75
CA LEU A 546 -4.55 6.19 11.60
C LEU A 546 -5.99 6.37 11.10
N LEU A 547 -6.48 5.34 10.42
CA LEU A 547 -7.85 5.14 9.95
C LEU A 547 -8.46 3.97 10.71
N PHE A 548 -9.72 4.12 11.07
CA PHE A 548 -10.54 3.06 11.67
C PHE A 548 -11.57 2.61 10.65
N LEU A 549 -11.51 1.34 10.28
CA LEU A 549 -12.42 0.73 9.33
C LEU A 549 -13.32 -0.26 10.08
N LYS A 550 -14.57 0.14 10.32
CA LYS A 550 -15.57 -0.75 10.93
C LYS A 550 -15.86 -1.91 9.99
N ILE A 551 -15.71 -3.14 10.48
CA ILE A 551 -16.05 -4.36 9.76
C ILE A 551 -17.56 -4.39 9.57
N LYS A 552 -17.99 -4.52 8.31
CA LYS A 552 -19.38 -4.68 7.91
C LYS A 552 -19.76 -6.15 7.80
N GLU A 553 -18.89 -6.97 7.22
CA GLU A 553 -19.20 -8.35 6.86
C GLU A 553 -17.91 -9.17 6.76
N ILE A 554 -17.97 -10.45 7.15
CA ILE A 554 -16.88 -11.43 6.96
C ILE A 554 -17.47 -12.66 6.27
N LYS A 555 -16.90 -13.04 5.11
CA LYS A 555 -17.34 -14.22 4.34
C LYS A 555 -16.21 -15.20 4.11
N LYS A 556 -16.48 -16.49 4.25
CA LYS A 556 -15.56 -17.54 3.79
C LYS A 556 -15.59 -17.60 2.26
N THR A 557 -14.43 -17.62 1.62
CA THR A 557 -14.29 -17.68 0.17
C THR A 557 -13.21 -18.67 -0.22
N SER A 558 -13.32 -19.24 -1.42
CA SER A 558 -12.24 -20.04 -2.00
C SER A 558 -11.04 -19.16 -2.38
N PRO A 559 -9.81 -19.69 -2.34
CA PRO A 559 -8.62 -19.05 -2.89
C PRO A 559 -8.79 -18.76 -4.39
N SER A 560 -8.10 -17.73 -4.89
CA SER A 560 -8.07 -17.36 -6.32
C SER A 560 -7.30 -18.37 -7.17
#